data_AF-A0A6I9MTC8-F1
#
_entry.id   AF-A0A6I9MTC8-F1
#
_cell.length_a   1.000
_cell.length_b   1.000
_cell.length_c   1.000
_cell.angle_alpha   90.00
_cell.angle_beta   90.00
_cell.angle_gamma   90.00
#
_symmetry.space_group_name_H-M   'P 1'
#
loop_
_entity.id
_entity.type
_entity.pdbx_description
1 polymer ?
#
loop_
_entity_poly.entity_id
_entity_poly.type
_entity_poly.pdbx_seq_one_letter_code
_entity_poly.pdbx_strand_id
1 'polypeptide(L)'
;MVQPIPLLAVRGSDGTSLLSGPTCEPLANFNRDARPSRYVTFSRDGSLFGWCNGHSVSVVRCADGSLLSTFDLPKTSVLKISPQNTVLATWQPYSSV
;
A
#
# COMPACT_ATOMS: atom_id res chain seq x y z
N MET A 1 23.10 14.78 -6.45
CA MET A 1 22.14 13.71 -6.12
C MET A 1 20.73 14.28 -6.32
N VAL A 2 19.88 13.66 -7.12
CA VAL A 2 18.46 14.05 -7.25
C VAL A 2 17.77 13.71 -5.94
N GLN A 3 17.09 14.68 -5.33
CA GLN A 3 16.31 14.40 -4.11
C GLN A 3 15.15 13.47 -4.47
N PRO A 4 14.85 12.45 -3.64
CA PRO A 4 13.72 11.56 -3.90
C PRO A 4 12.42 12.36 -3.96
N ILE A 5 11.62 12.12 -4.99
CA ILE A 5 10.28 12.70 -5.11
C ILE A 5 9.44 12.15 -3.95
N PRO A 6 8.87 12.98 -3.06
CA PRO A 6 8.08 12.49 -1.95
C PRO A 6 6.79 11.86 -2.48
N LEU A 7 6.41 10.72 -1.89
CA LEU A 7 5.15 10.06 -2.23
C LEU A 7 4.08 10.34 -1.17
N LEU A 8 2.86 10.59 -1.63
CA LEU A 8 1.68 10.77 -0.80
C LEU A 8 0.70 9.61 -1.07
N ALA A 9 0.37 8.85 -0.03
CA ALA A 9 -0.69 7.85 -0.09
C ALA A 9 -2.02 8.47 0.29
N VAL A 10 -3.04 8.27 -0.55
CA VAL A 10 -4.42 8.70 -0.29
C VAL A 10 -5.28 7.44 -0.14
N ARG A 11 -6.03 7.38 0.96
CA ARG A 11 -7.05 6.37 1.21
C ARG A 11 -8.41 7.04 1.29
N GLY A 12 -9.38 6.49 0.60
CA GLY A 12 -10.75 7.01 0.57
C GLY A 12 -11.77 5.90 0.36
N SER A 13 -13.04 6.29 0.35
CA SER A 13 -14.15 5.42 -0.06
C SER A 13 -14.06 5.03 -1.54
N ASP A 14 -13.38 5.82 -2.36
CA ASP A 14 -13.06 5.60 -3.76
C ASP A 14 -11.74 4.83 -3.97
N GLY A 15 -11.12 4.39 -2.88
CA GLY A 15 -10.06 3.39 -2.86
C GLY A 15 -8.70 3.91 -2.43
N THR A 16 -7.63 3.40 -3.06
CA THR A 16 -6.24 3.74 -2.70
C THR A 16 -5.50 4.34 -3.88
N SER A 17 -4.82 5.46 -3.67
CA SER A 17 -3.99 6.15 -4.65
C SER A 17 -2.60 6.45 -4.08
N LEU A 18 -1.59 6.43 -4.94
CA LEU A 18 -0.21 6.83 -4.62
C LEU A 18 0.20 7.96 -5.57
N LEU A 19 0.58 9.10 -5.02
CA LEU A 19 0.80 10.35 -5.75
C LEU A 19 2.25 10.82 -5.60
N SER A 20 2.80 11.37 -6.67
CA SER A 20 4.11 12.02 -6.71
C SER A 20 3.97 13.49 -6.31
N GLY A 21 4.59 13.87 -5.19
CA GLY A 21 4.65 15.25 -4.74
C GLY A 21 5.68 16.10 -5.49
N PRO A 22 5.62 17.44 -5.39
CA PRO A 22 4.59 18.21 -4.70
C PRO A 22 3.31 18.40 -5.54
N THR A 23 3.34 18.09 -6.84
CA THR A 23 2.22 18.31 -7.76
C THR A 23 1.03 17.38 -7.51
N CYS A 24 1.24 16.30 -6.73
CA CYS A 24 0.23 15.30 -6.38
C CYS A 24 -0.34 14.57 -7.60
N GLU A 25 0.50 14.37 -8.63
CA GLU A 25 0.13 13.60 -9.81
C GLU A 25 0.14 12.10 -9.51
N PRO A 26 -0.76 11.28 -10.10
CA PRO A 26 -0.73 9.84 -9.94
C PRO A 26 0.62 9.22 -10.31
N LEU A 27 1.12 8.30 -9.49
CA LEU A 27 2.33 7.55 -9.80
C LEU A 27 2.08 6.64 -11.01
N ALA A 28 2.86 6.82 -12.08
CA ALA A 28 2.54 6.32 -13.42
C ALA A 28 2.15 4.83 -13.52
N ASN A 29 2.89 3.92 -12.88
CA ASN A 29 2.59 2.48 -12.95
C ASN A 29 1.76 1.97 -11.76
N PHE A 30 1.35 2.85 -10.85
CA PHE A 30 0.48 2.46 -9.76
C PHE A 30 -0.96 2.30 -10.28
N ASN A 31 -1.40 1.05 -10.39
CA ASN A 31 -2.79 0.77 -10.74
C ASN A 31 -3.68 1.01 -9.51
N ARG A 32 -4.50 2.06 -9.60
CA ARG A 32 -5.39 2.46 -8.52
C ARG A 32 -6.36 1.33 -8.18
N ASP A 33 -6.39 0.96 -6.90
CA ASP A 33 -7.43 0.07 -6.38
C ASP A 33 -8.70 0.89 -6.13
N ALA A 34 -9.77 0.58 -6.87
CA ALA A 34 -11.08 1.25 -6.74
C ALA A 34 -11.90 0.73 -5.54
N ARG A 35 -11.47 -0.34 -4.86
CA ARG A 35 -12.16 -0.85 -3.68
C ARG A 35 -11.81 0.00 -2.46
N PRO A 36 -12.78 0.26 -1.55
CA PRO A 36 -12.52 1.00 -0.32
C PRO A 36 -11.33 0.45 0.45
N SER A 37 -10.34 1.31 0.69
CA SER A 37 -9.12 0.94 1.41
C SER A 37 -9.38 0.79 2.91
N ARG A 38 -8.88 -0.27 3.53
CA ARG A 38 -9.01 -0.53 4.98
C ARG A 38 -7.79 -0.14 5.78
N TYR A 39 -6.60 -0.31 5.25
CA TYR A 39 -5.36 0.15 5.88
C TYR A 39 -4.29 0.37 4.80
N VAL A 40 -3.36 1.31 5.04
CA VAL A 40 -2.20 1.57 4.19
C VAL A 40 -0.94 1.75 5.04
N THR A 41 0.23 1.39 4.51
CA THR A 41 1.52 1.61 5.18
C THR A 41 2.64 1.75 4.17
N PHE A 42 3.61 2.61 4.47
CA PHE A 42 4.93 2.55 3.86
C PHE A 42 5.85 1.63 4.67
N SER A 43 6.88 1.06 4.03
CA SER A 43 8.02 0.48 4.75
C SER A 43 8.84 1.56 5.45
N ARG A 44 9.70 1.15 6.38
CA ARG A 44 10.53 2.08 7.17
C ARG A 44 11.46 2.93 6.31
N ASP A 45 12.02 2.34 5.27
CA ASP A 45 12.91 2.98 4.30
C ASP A 45 12.15 3.67 3.15
N GLY A 46 10.82 3.55 3.11
CA GLY A 46 9.97 4.12 2.07
C GLY A 46 10.05 3.42 0.71
N SER A 47 10.77 2.31 0.58
CA SER A 47 10.92 1.60 -0.70
C SER A 47 9.69 0.78 -1.10
N LEU A 48 8.85 0.41 -0.15
CA LEU A 48 7.61 -0.34 -0.36
C LEU A 48 6.39 0.41 0.15
N PHE A 49 5.27 0.24 -0.54
CA PHE A 49 3.95 0.67 -0.11
C PHE A 49 3.00 -0.51 -0.13
N GLY A 50 2.23 -0.69 0.93
CA GLY A 50 1.25 -1.76 1.04
C GLY A 50 -0.13 -1.27 1.48
N TRP A 51 -1.18 -1.93 1.03
CA TRP A 51 -2.55 -1.67 1.44
C TRP A 51 -3.39 -2.95 1.53
N CYS A 52 -4.53 -2.85 2.20
CA CYS A 52 -5.56 -3.88 2.19
C CYS A 52 -6.94 -3.28 1.91
N ASN A 53 -7.79 -4.03 1.21
CA ASN A 53 -9.14 -3.59 0.77
C ASN A 53 -10.25 -4.53 1.29
N GLY A 54 -9.94 -5.36 2.29
CA GLY A 54 -10.85 -6.37 2.85
C GLY A 54 -10.97 -7.66 2.02
N HIS A 55 -10.41 -7.71 0.82
CA HIS A 55 -10.34 -8.91 -0.03
C HIS A 55 -8.91 -9.43 -0.12
N SER A 56 -7.97 -8.53 -0.40
CA SER A 56 -6.57 -8.83 -0.58
C SER A 56 -5.68 -7.82 0.14
N VAL A 57 -4.41 -8.20 0.27
CA VAL A 57 -3.31 -7.34 0.67
C VAL A 57 -2.37 -7.21 -0.52
N SER A 58 -2.02 -5.99 -0.91
CA SER A 58 -1.12 -5.72 -2.03
C SER A 58 0.06 -4.89 -1.59
N VAL A 59 1.22 -5.15 -2.20
CA VAL A 59 2.48 -4.44 -1.96
C VAL A 59 3.07 -4.03 -3.31
N VAL A 60 3.47 -2.78 -3.44
CA VAL A 60 4.12 -2.20 -4.61
C VAL A 60 5.49 -1.63 -4.24
N ARG A 61 6.36 -1.48 -5.24
CA ARG A 61 7.60 -0.72 -5.12
C ARG A 61 7.28 0.77 -5.27
N CYS A 62 7.75 1.59 -4.34
CA CYS A 62 7.56 3.05 -4.38
C CYS A 62 8.32 3.72 -5.53
N ALA A 63 9.46 3.16 -5.96
CA ALA A 63 10.30 3.75 -7.00
C ALA A 63 9.59 3.90 -8.35
N ASP A 64 8.66 3.00 -8.68
CA ASP A 64 8.00 2.94 -9.98
C ASP A 64 6.50 2.67 -9.91
N GLY A 65 5.96 2.28 -8.75
CA GLY A 65 4.56 1.90 -8.56
C GLY A 65 4.23 0.46 -8.97
N SER A 66 5.23 -0.34 -9.36
CA SER A 66 5.00 -1.71 -9.84
C SER A 66 4.55 -2.64 -8.71
N LEU A 67 3.59 -3.52 -9.04
CA LEU A 67 3.09 -4.54 -8.12
C LEU A 67 4.18 -5.57 -7.82
N LEU A 68 4.51 -5.73 -6.55
CA LEU A 68 5.48 -6.71 -6.07
C LEU A 68 4.78 -8.01 -5.66
N SER A 69 3.68 -7.92 -4.92
CA SER A 69 2.94 -9.08 -4.44
C SER A 69 1.49 -8.73 -4.15
N THR A 70 0.63 -9.74 -4.29
CA THR A 70 -0.75 -9.72 -3.80
C THR A 70 -1.01 -11.02 -3.04
N PHE A 71 -1.67 -10.91 -1.91
CA PHE A 71 -2.01 -12.03 -1.04
C PHE A 71 -3.52 -12.07 -0.83
N ASP A 72 -4.12 -13.24 -1.03
CA ASP A 72 -5.54 -13.50 -0.79
C ASP A 72 -5.81 -13.66 0.72
N LEU A 73 -5.75 -12.54 1.43
CA LEU A 73 -5.95 -12.44 2.88
C LEU A 73 -7.21 -11.61 3.16
N PRO A 74 -8.41 -12.19 2.97
CA PRO A 74 -9.66 -11.48 3.19
C PRO A 74 -9.76 -11.00 4.64
N LYS A 75 -10.52 -9.94 4.87
CA LYS A 75 -10.75 -9.30 6.18
C LYS A 75 -9.52 -8.70 6.88
N THR A 76 -8.33 -8.74 6.28
CA THR A 76 -7.17 -7.99 6.79
C THR A 76 -7.57 -6.54 7.05
N SER A 77 -7.31 -6.11 8.28
CA SER A 77 -7.68 -4.77 8.76
C SER A 77 -6.47 -3.95 9.17
N VAL A 78 -5.32 -4.59 9.39
CA VAL A 78 -4.03 -3.93 9.66
C VAL A 78 -2.92 -4.73 8.98
N LEU A 79 -1.89 -4.03 8.51
CA LEU A 79 -0.67 -4.60 7.97
C LEU A 79 0.55 -3.76 8.35
N LYS A 80 1.70 -4.43 8.51
CA LYS A 80 3.00 -3.80 8.77
C LYS A 80 4.11 -4.54 8.04
N ILE A 81 5.05 -3.78 7.48
CA ILE A 81 6.25 -4.29 6.83
C ILE A 81 7.41 -4.19 7.84
N SER A 82 8.19 -5.26 7.98
CA SER A 82 9.35 -5.26 8.87
C SER A 82 10.42 -4.24 8.42
N PRO A 83 11.30 -3.74 9.31
CA PRO A 83 12.32 -2.75 8.94
C PRO A 83 13.28 -3.17 7.83
N GLN A 84 13.46 -4.49 7.60
CA GLN A 84 14.30 -5.05 6.55
C GLN A 84 13.51 -5.45 5.29
N ASN A 85 12.21 -5.17 5.24
CA ASN A 85 11.33 -5.45 4.10
C ASN A 85 11.20 -6.94 3.72
N THR A 86 11.48 -7.85 4.66
CA THR A 86 11.43 -9.30 4.42
C THR A 86 10.20 -9.99 5.00
N VAL A 87 9.47 -9.32 5.90
CA VAL A 87 8.30 -9.89 6.58
C VAL A 87 7.13 -8.93 6.47
N LEU A 88 5.98 -9.46 6.06
CA LEU A 88 4.70 -8.77 6.08
C LEU A 88 3.84 -9.37 7.20
N ALA A 89 3.60 -8.58 8.25
CA ALA A 89 2.66 -8.93 9.30
C ALA A 89 1.27 -8.42 8.92
N THR A 90 0.26 -9.28 9.02
CA THR A 90 -1.14 -8.92 8.80
C THR A 90 -1.97 -9.28 10.02
N TRP A 91 -3.04 -8.52 10.26
CA TRP A 91 -3.98 -8.78 11.32
C TRP A 91 -5.40 -8.58 10.84
N GLN A 92 -6.30 -9.45 11.30
CA GLN A 92 -7.73 -9.37 11.09
C GLN A 92 -8.44 -9.58 12.44
N PRO A 93 -9.60 -8.94 12.66
CA PRO A 93 -10.46 -9.29 13.78
C PRO A 93 -10.82 -10.77 13.72
N TYR A 94 -10.78 -11.44 14.86
CA TYR A 94 -11.37 -12.77 14.96
C TYR A 94 -12.87 -12.65 14.71
N SER A 95 -13.38 -13.42 13.76
CA SER A 95 -14.81 -13.49 13.45
C SER A 95 -15.22 -14.94 13.35
N SER A 96 -16.22 -15.35 14.12
CA SER A 96 -16.97 -16.56 13.89
C SER A 96 -17.94 -16.32 12.74
N VAL A 97 -17.46 -16.35 11.50
CA VAL A 97 -18.35 -16.82 10.41
C VAL A 97 -18.13 -18.31 10.28
#